data_AF-A0A4P5QXV7-F1
#
_entry.id   AF-A0A4P5QXV7-F1
#
_cell.length_a   1.000
_cell.length_b   1.000
_cell.length_c   1.000
_cell.angle_alpha   90.00
_cell.angle_beta   90.00
_cell.angle_gamma   90.00
#
_symmetry.space_group_name_H-M   'P 1'
#
loop_
_entity.id
_entity.type
_entity.pdbx_description
1 polymer ?
#
loop_
_entity_poly.entity_id
_entity_poly.type
_entity_poly.pdbx_seq_one_letter_code
_entity_poly.pdbx_strand_id
1 'polypeptide(L)'
;MKNFVPFLLLSLAVPVCPLHAEKVAGAEQSRQLTATEIVSQLDGLFDDDDENATVVTPGQFAAILKKKMARFDRLAADFRARFPEHPLRWKVLLLETVNLPLREQAGLPVAAEKSAGAMLGAILAAADATAEVKSDASVQRLMLTAEEVGDKKLKIDDWEKMLAAHWRDFPDAGDNASLEELRLGMTEEFAPARVEALLAELAKHKDAAIADMAKEKQIARKAMASPTWRRRSRPRARRWRS
;
A
#
# COMPACT_ATOMS: atom_id res chain seq x y z
N MET A 1 46.94 -20.91 -32.00
CA MET A 1 48.30 -20.46 -32.36
C MET A 1 48.38 -18.96 -32.18
N LYS A 2 49.38 -18.47 -31.41
CA LYS A 2 49.97 -17.12 -31.51
C LYS A 2 49.04 -15.93 -31.11
N ASN A 3 49.35 -15.02 -30.19
CA ASN A 3 50.63 -14.58 -29.62
C ASN A 3 50.46 -13.99 -28.22
N PHE A 4 51.48 -14.28 -27.42
CA PHE A 4 51.85 -13.73 -26.13
C PHE A 4 52.68 -12.46 -26.39
N VAL A 5 52.42 -11.35 -25.66
CA VAL A 5 53.43 -10.31 -25.42
C VAL A 5 53.28 -9.82 -23.98
N PRO A 6 54.36 -9.82 -23.17
CA PRO A 6 54.35 -9.37 -21.79
C PRO A 6 54.62 -7.86 -21.70
N PHE A 7 54.03 -7.20 -20.71
CA PHE A 7 54.49 -5.87 -20.29
C PHE A 7 54.85 -5.92 -18.82
N LEU A 8 56.16 -5.94 -18.58
CA LEU A 8 56.83 -5.66 -17.32
C LEU A 8 56.93 -4.13 -17.22
N LEU A 9 56.32 -3.53 -16.19
CA LEU A 9 56.70 -2.21 -15.74
C LEU A 9 56.93 -2.24 -14.22
N LEU A 10 58.20 -1.99 -13.90
CA LEU A 10 58.77 -1.64 -12.61
C LEU A 10 58.28 -0.26 -12.15
N SER A 11 58.55 0.06 -10.86
CA SER A 11 58.42 1.35 -10.17
C SER A 11 57.06 1.62 -9.52
N LEU A 12 56.93 2.09 -8.27
CA LEU A 12 57.87 2.54 -7.22
C LEU A 12 57.15 2.31 -5.89
N ALA A 13 57.85 1.76 -4.90
CA ALA A 13 57.35 1.66 -3.54
C ALA A 13 57.39 3.04 -2.87
N VAL A 14 56.21 3.59 -2.56
CA VAL A 14 56.06 4.75 -1.69
C VAL A 14 55.97 4.23 -0.25
N PRO A 15 56.81 4.69 0.69
CA PRO A 15 56.60 4.40 2.11
C PRO A 15 55.38 5.18 2.59
N VAL A 16 54.25 4.50 2.68
CA VAL A 16 53.05 5.03 3.34
C VAL A 16 53.29 4.99 4.85
N CYS A 17 53.40 6.16 5.47
CA CYS A 17 53.35 6.31 6.92
C CYS A 17 52.07 5.65 7.46
N PRO A 18 52.14 4.79 8.50
CA PRO A 18 50.94 4.34 9.20
C PRO A 18 50.42 5.52 10.02
N LEU A 19 49.57 6.35 9.39
CA LEU A 19 48.63 7.16 10.15
C LEU A 19 47.82 6.16 10.96
N HIS A 20 47.96 6.23 12.28
CA HIS A 20 47.06 5.58 13.20
C HIS A 20 45.67 6.16 12.95
N ALA A 21 44.95 5.54 12.01
CA ALA A 21 43.51 5.57 11.99
C ALA A 21 43.11 4.89 13.29
N GLU A 22 42.86 5.71 14.29
CA GLU A 22 42.10 5.37 15.47
C GLU A 22 40.79 4.78 14.98
N LYS A 23 40.82 3.45 14.85
CA LYS A 23 39.69 2.62 14.52
C LYS A 23 38.77 2.73 15.73
N VAL A 24 37.99 3.80 15.78
CA VAL A 24 36.72 3.81 16.50
C VAL A 24 35.81 2.87 15.70
N ALA A 25 36.14 1.58 15.76
CA ALA A 25 35.18 0.52 15.63
C ALA A 25 34.27 0.72 16.83
N GLY A 26 33.28 1.60 16.66
CA GLY A 26 32.08 1.59 17.45
C GLY A 26 31.55 0.19 17.34
N ALA A 27 31.85 -0.61 18.36
CA ALA A 27 31.11 -1.81 18.67
C ALA A 27 29.71 -1.33 19.06
N GLU A 28 28.91 -0.91 18.07
CA GLU A 28 27.49 -1.17 18.09
C GLU A 28 27.39 -2.68 18.20
N GLN A 29 27.37 -3.17 19.45
CA GLN A 29 26.88 -4.49 19.78
C GLN A 29 25.62 -4.64 18.94
N SER A 30 25.69 -5.52 17.94
CA SER A 30 24.60 -5.80 17.04
C SER A 30 23.47 -6.37 17.87
N ARG A 31 22.68 -5.49 18.48
CA ARG A 31 21.57 -5.87 19.33
C ARG A 31 20.65 -6.65 18.42
N GLN A 32 20.54 -7.94 18.72
CA GLN A 32 19.65 -8.81 17.98
C GLN A 32 18.23 -8.29 18.20
N LEU A 33 17.61 -7.81 17.13
CA LEU A 33 16.24 -7.31 17.16
C LEU A 33 15.31 -8.46 17.55
N THR A 34 14.37 -8.20 18.44
CA THR A 34 13.26 -9.12 18.76
C THR A 34 12.27 -9.20 17.60
N ALA A 35 11.41 -10.22 17.59
CA ALA A 35 10.36 -10.37 16.58
C ALA A 35 9.47 -9.10 16.48
N THR A 36 9.08 -8.53 17.63
CA THR A 36 8.28 -7.30 17.69
C THR A 36 9.03 -6.09 17.16
N GLU A 37 10.32 -5.92 17.49
CA GLU A 37 11.14 -4.82 16.97
C GLU A 37 11.33 -4.91 15.46
N ILE A 38 11.51 -6.11 14.90
CA ILE A 38 11.60 -6.30 13.44
C ILE A 38 10.29 -5.90 12.77
N VAL A 39 9.15 -6.36 13.30
CA VAL A 39 7.83 -6.05 12.73
C VAL A 39 7.53 -4.56 12.83
N SER A 40 7.83 -3.93 13.98
CA SER A 40 7.68 -2.48 14.14
C SER A 40 8.54 -1.70 13.15
N GLN A 41 9.78 -2.14 12.88
CA GLN A 41 10.61 -1.51 11.85
C GLN A 41 10.13 -1.77 10.42
N LEU A 42 9.48 -2.91 10.15
CA LEU A 42 8.88 -3.17 8.84
C LEU A 42 7.66 -2.28 8.60
N ASP A 43 6.83 -2.10 9.62
CA ASP A 43 5.60 -1.30 9.59
C ASP A 43 5.92 0.19 9.35
N GLY A 44 6.82 0.78 10.16
CA GLY A 44 7.20 2.20 10.06
C GLY A 44 8.18 2.55 8.93
N LEU A 45 8.62 1.58 8.12
CA LEU A 45 9.69 1.82 7.13
C LEU A 45 9.32 2.85 6.06
N PHE A 46 8.03 2.94 5.74
CA PHE A 46 7.50 3.85 4.73
C PHE A 46 6.91 5.12 5.30
N ASP A 47 6.64 5.16 6.61
CA ASP A 47 6.12 6.33 7.33
C ASP A 47 7.20 7.34 7.70
N ASP A 48 8.46 6.89 7.79
CA ASP A 48 9.61 7.77 7.89
C ASP A 48 9.72 8.58 6.58
N ASP A 49 9.05 9.73 6.55
CA ASP A 49 9.43 10.83 5.69
C ASP A 49 10.89 11.11 6.01
N ASP A 50 11.79 10.93 5.03
CA ASP A 50 13.08 11.61 5.08
C ASP A 50 12.71 13.10 5.05
N GLU A 51 12.36 13.71 6.19
CA GLU A 51 11.74 15.04 6.36
C GLU A 51 12.56 16.18 5.74
N ASN A 52 13.76 15.87 5.22
CA ASN A 52 14.67 16.78 4.54
C ASN A 52 14.82 16.50 3.02
N ALA A 53 14.09 15.55 2.45
CA ALA A 53 14.14 15.23 1.02
C ALA A 53 13.22 16.17 0.20
N THR A 54 13.59 17.45 0.14
CA THR A 54 12.91 18.46 -0.67
C THR A 54 13.03 18.12 -2.16
N VAL A 55 11.89 17.95 -2.84
CA VAL A 55 11.72 17.72 -4.29
C VAL A 55 12.62 16.62 -4.86
N VAL A 56 12.09 15.40 -4.81
CA VAL A 56 12.75 14.22 -5.36
C VAL A 56 12.48 14.13 -6.86
N THR A 57 13.52 14.21 -7.70
CA THR A 57 13.39 13.85 -9.13
C THR A 57 12.92 12.38 -9.26
N PRO A 58 12.24 11.98 -10.36
CA PRO A 58 11.79 10.58 -10.51
C PRO A 58 12.88 9.53 -10.30
N GLY A 59 14.12 9.83 -10.73
CA GLY A 59 15.27 8.95 -10.52
C GLY A 59 15.71 8.83 -9.05
N GLN A 60 15.68 9.93 -8.30
CA GLN A 60 15.97 9.90 -6.86
C GLN A 60 14.87 9.14 -6.09
N PHE A 61 13.61 9.25 -6.50
CA PHE A 61 12.49 8.56 -5.86
C PHE A 61 12.64 7.06 -6.01
N ALA A 62 12.93 6.59 -7.24
CA ALA A 62 13.23 5.20 -7.50
C ALA A 62 14.43 4.68 -6.69
N ALA A 63 15.48 5.50 -6.50
CA ALA A 63 16.63 5.13 -5.69
C ALA A 63 16.29 4.99 -4.19
N ILE A 64 15.51 5.93 -3.63
CA ILE A 64 15.02 5.89 -2.25
C ILE A 64 14.15 4.65 -2.06
N LEU A 65 13.21 4.40 -2.97
CA LEU A 65 12.31 3.26 -2.90
C LEU A 65 13.07 1.93 -2.97
N LYS A 66 14.07 1.81 -3.85
CA LYS A 66 14.96 0.64 -3.91
C LYS A 66 15.71 0.42 -2.59
N LYS A 67 16.22 1.48 -1.97
CA LYS A 67 16.91 1.40 -0.67
C LYS A 67 15.95 0.93 0.44
N LYS A 68 14.74 1.51 0.50
CA LYS A 68 13.71 1.08 1.47
C LYS A 68 13.33 -0.39 1.24
N MET A 69 13.08 -0.80 -0.01
CA MET A 69 12.78 -2.21 -0.35
C MET A 69 13.91 -3.18 0.01
N ALA A 70 15.18 -2.81 -0.21
CA ALA A 70 16.30 -3.65 0.20
C ALA A 70 16.37 -3.83 1.74
N ARG A 71 16.05 -2.77 2.51
CA ARG A 71 15.96 -2.87 3.97
C ARG A 71 14.77 -3.73 4.39
N PHE A 72 13.62 -3.56 3.75
CA PHE A 72 12.42 -4.36 3.95
C PHE A 72 12.72 -5.86 3.77
N ASP A 73 13.31 -6.23 2.62
CA ASP A 73 13.64 -7.62 2.29
C ASP A 73 14.57 -8.26 3.32
N ARG A 74 15.58 -7.51 3.76
CA ARG A 74 16.51 -7.99 4.79
C ARG A 74 15.80 -8.26 6.11
N LEU A 75 14.92 -7.35 6.56
CA LEU A 75 14.17 -7.51 7.80
C LEU A 75 13.16 -8.66 7.73
N ALA A 76 12.42 -8.77 6.62
CA ALA A 76 11.48 -9.86 6.41
C ALA A 76 12.18 -11.23 6.33
N ALA A 77 13.33 -11.30 5.65
CA ALA A 77 14.15 -12.51 5.60
C ALA A 77 14.72 -12.88 6.98
N ASP A 78 15.24 -11.91 7.74
CA ASP A 78 15.73 -12.13 9.11
C ASP A 78 14.62 -12.66 10.03
N PHE A 79 13.41 -12.08 9.93
CA PHE A 79 12.25 -12.56 10.66
C PHE A 79 11.94 -14.02 10.31
N ARG A 80 11.83 -14.35 9.02
CA ARG A 80 11.50 -15.71 8.56
C ARG A 80 12.55 -16.74 9.00
N ALA A 81 13.82 -16.36 9.01
CA ALA A 81 14.91 -17.24 9.43
C ALA A 81 14.91 -17.50 10.95
N ARG A 82 14.63 -16.47 11.76
CA ARG A 82 14.77 -16.53 13.23
C ARG A 82 13.47 -16.91 13.95
N PHE A 83 12.33 -16.60 13.35
CA PHE A 83 11.00 -16.70 13.97
C PHE A 83 9.96 -17.39 13.05
N PRO A 84 10.27 -18.55 12.44
CA PRO A 84 9.39 -19.17 11.44
C PRO A 84 7.99 -19.53 11.97
N GLU A 85 7.88 -19.89 13.25
CA GLU A 85 6.62 -20.29 13.90
C GLU A 85 5.97 -19.15 14.70
N HIS A 86 6.57 -17.96 14.71
CA HIS A 86 6.07 -16.87 15.53
C HIS A 86 4.73 -16.33 14.97
N PRO A 87 3.73 -15.99 15.80
CA PRO A 87 2.42 -15.52 15.33
C PRO A 87 2.48 -14.29 14.42
N LEU A 88 3.44 -13.38 14.68
CA LEU A 88 3.67 -12.19 13.84
C LEU A 88 4.14 -12.47 12.40
N ARG A 89 4.46 -13.72 12.04
CA ARG A 89 4.77 -14.09 10.65
C ARG A 89 3.64 -13.71 9.69
N TRP A 90 2.40 -13.72 10.16
CA TRP A 90 1.25 -13.30 9.36
C TRP A 90 1.20 -11.79 9.12
N LYS A 91 1.62 -10.96 10.09
CA LYS A 91 1.78 -9.51 9.90
C LYS A 91 2.93 -9.23 8.93
N VAL A 92 4.04 -9.97 9.00
CA VAL A 92 5.13 -9.87 8.01
C VAL A 92 4.62 -10.22 6.61
N LEU A 93 3.85 -11.32 6.47
CA LEU A 93 3.29 -11.72 5.17
C LEU A 93 2.30 -10.67 4.63
N LEU A 94 1.49 -10.06 5.50
CA LEU A 94 0.61 -8.95 5.15
C LEU A 94 1.42 -7.75 4.63
N LEU A 95 2.47 -7.36 5.36
CA LEU A 95 3.36 -6.27 4.95
C LEU A 95 4.07 -6.57 3.63
N GLU A 96 4.51 -7.81 3.41
CA GLU A 96 5.08 -8.23 2.12
C GLU A 96 4.05 -8.06 1.00
N THR A 97 2.78 -8.38 1.27
CA THR A 97 1.70 -8.28 0.28
C THR A 97 1.37 -6.84 -0.10
N VAL A 98 1.19 -5.95 0.89
CA VAL A 98 0.84 -4.53 0.63
C VAL A 98 1.95 -3.76 -0.07
N ASN A 99 3.20 -4.22 0.05
CA ASN A 99 4.36 -3.59 -0.59
C ASN A 99 4.67 -4.13 -2.00
N LEU A 100 3.91 -5.12 -2.50
CA LEU A 100 4.11 -5.66 -3.86
C LEU A 100 4.02 -4.58 -4.96
N PRO A 101 3.02 -3.67 -4.97
CA PRO A 101 2.95 -2.61 -5.98
C PRO A 101 4.16 -1.67 -5.94
N LEU A 102 4.71 -1.41 -4.75
CA LEU A 102 5.90 -0.58 -4.61
C LEU A 102 7.16 -1.24 -5.20
N ARG A 103 7.25 -2.59 -5.20
CA ARG A 103 8.34 -3.29 -5.91
C ARG A 103 8.27 -3.07 -7.40
N GLU A 104 7.07 -3.16 -7.97
CA GLU A 104 6.84 -2.90 -9.39
C GLU A 104 7.22 -1.46 -9.76
N GLN A 105 6.77 -0.48 -8.97
CA GLN A 105 7.17 0.93 -9.15
C GLN A 105 8.68 1.15 -9.03
N ALA A 106 9.37 0.40 -8.16
CA ALA A 106 10.82 0.43 -8.03
C ALA A 106 11.56 -0.29 -9.17
N GLY A 107 10.86 -0.98 -10.07
CA GLY A 107 11.46 -1.86 -11.08
C GLY A 107 12.25 -3.02 -10.45
N LEU A 108 11.82 -3.47 -9.27
CA LEU A 108 12.41 -4.62 -8.58
C LEU A 108 11.65 -5.90 -8.92
N PRO A 109 12.33 -7.06 -8.95
CA PRO A 109 11.65 -8.32 -9.18
C PRO A 109 10.63 -8.58 -8.05
N VAL A 110 9.43 -8.94 -8.46
CA VAL A 110 8.45 -9.57 -7.58
C VAL A 110 8.83 -11.04 -7.47
N ALA A 111 9.05 -11.52 -6.25
CA ALA A 111 9.33 -12.94 -6.03
C ALA A 111 8.14 -13.75 -6.55
N ALA A 112 8.37 -14.56 -7.59
CA ALA A 112 7.33 -15.19 -8.40
C ALA A 112 6.48 -16.25 -7.66
N GLU A 113 6.74 -16.50 -6.38
CA GLU A 113 6.24 -17.69 -5.71
C GLU A 113 4.76 -17.59 -5.30
N LYS A 114 4.22 -16.39 -5.03
CA LYS A 114 2.80 -16.22 -4.64
C LYS A 114 2.24 -14.87 -5.10
N SER A 115 1.02 -14.87 -5.64
CA SER A 115 0.27 -13.64 -5.92
C SER A 115 -0.24 -12.98 -4.64
N ALA A 116 -0.49 -11.67 -4.67
CA ALA A 116 -1.07 -10.92 -3.55
C ALA A 116 -2.35 -11.58 -3.01
N GLY A 117 -3.28 -11.95 -3.91
CA GLY A 117 -4.51 -12.63 -3.53
C GLY A 117 -4.27 -13.99 -2.83
N ALA A 118 -3.26 -14.76 -3.25
CA ALA A 118 -2.91 -16.01 -2.59
C ALA A 118 -2.31 -15.79 -1.19
N MET A 119 -1.49 -14.76 -1.01
CA MET A 119 -0.92 -14.39 0.29
C MET A 119 -2.00 -13.94 1.28
N LEU A 120 -2.91 -13.05 0.84
CA LEU A 120 -4.05 -12.60 1.65
C LEU A 120 -4.99 -13.75 1.99
N GLY A 121 -5.27 -14.64 1.03
CA GLY A 121 -6.05 -15.85 1.26
C GLY A 121 -5.44 -16.77 2.32
N ALA A 122 -4.11 -16.92 2.33
CA ALA A 122 -3.40 -17.70 3.33
C ALA A 122 -3.53 -17.09 4.74
N ILE A 123 -3.43 -15.77 4.87
CA ILE A 123 -3.62 -15.06 6.15
C ILE A 123 -5.04 -15.26 6.69
N LEU A 124 -6.05 -15.08 5.83
CA LEU A 124 -7.46 -15.23 6.21
C LEU A 124 -7.78 -16.67 6.66
N ALA A 125 -7.19 -17.67 6.01
CA ALA A 125 -7.38 -19.08 6.33
C ALA A 125 -6.59 -19.55 7.56
N ALA A 126 -5.57 -18.82 7.99
CA ALA A 126 -4.70 -19.23 9.11
C ALA A 126 -5.45 -19.23 10.44
N ALA A 127 -5.44 -20.34 11.17
CA ALA A 127 -6.12 -20.46 12.46
C ALA A 127 -5.49 -19.60 13.56
N ASP A 128 -4.18 -19.36 13.47
CA ASP A 128 -3.38 -18.65 14.48
C ASP A 128 -3.03 -17.20 14.10
N ALA A 129 -3.54 -16.71 12.96
CA ALA A 129 -3.50 -15.28 12.66
C ALA A 129 -4.48 -14.52 13.57
N THR A 130 -4.02 -13.40 14.14
CA THR A 130 -4.85 -12.56 15.01
C THR A 130 -6.03 -11.96 14.25
N ALA A 131 -7.11 -11.61 14.97
CA ALA A 131 -8.29 -10.99 14.36
C ALA A 131 -7.94 -9.69 13.63
N GLU A 132 -7.05 -8.87 14.21
CA GLU A 132 -6.53 -7.64 13.60
C GLU A 132 -5.86 -7.92 12.25
N VAL A 133 -4.90 -8.85 12.19
CA VAL A 133 -4.18 -9.18 10.94
C VAL A 133 -5.13 -9.74 9.88
N LYS A 134 -6.15 -10.51 10.28
CA LYS A 134 -7.18 -10.99 9.36
C LYS A 134 -8.09 -9.88 8.85
N SER A 135 -8.46 -8.93 9.71
CA SER A 135 -9.23 -7.75 9.34
C SER A 135 -8.48 -6.95 8.28
N ASP A 136 -7.22 -6.59 8.54
CA ASP A 136 -6.36 -5.86 7.60
C ASP A 136 -6.22 -6.63 6.28
N ALA A 137 -5.97 -7.95 6.34
CA ALA A 137 -5.86 -8.77 5.13
C ALA A 137 -7.17 -8.81 4.32
N SER A 138 -8.32 -8.79 5.00
CA SER A 138 -9.63 -8.74 4.34
C SER A 138 -9.85 -7.39 3.66
N VAL A 139 -9.46 -6.28 4.29
CA VAL A 139 -9.51 -4.93 3.70
C VAL A 139 -8.64 -4.89 2.45
N GLN A 140 -7.38 -5.32 2.55
CA GLN A 140 -6.44 -5.33 1.42
C GLN A 140 -6.95 -6.20 0.26
N ARG A 141 -7.63 -7.31 0.57
CA ARG A 141 -8.24 -8.17 -0.46
C ARG A 141 -9.41 -7.47 -1.17
N LEU A 142 -10.22 -6.70 -0.44
CA LEU A 142 -11.29 -5.90 -1.03
C LEU A 142 -10.74 -4.79 -1.94
N MET A 143 -9.65 -4.13 -1.53
CA MET A 143 -8.97 -3.12 -2.36
C MET A 143 -8.44 -3.75 -3.66
N LEU A 144 -7.70 -4.87 -3.56
CA LEU A 144 -7.17 -5.59 -4.72
C LEU A 144 -8.28 -6.03 -5.68
N THR A 145 -9.38 -6.56 -5.15
CA THR A 145 -10.49 -7.03 -6.00
C THR A 145 -11.36 -5.90 -6.53
N ALA A 146 -11.31 -4.70 -5.95
CA ALA A 146 -11.94 -3.51 -6.53
C ALA A 146 -11.25 -3.11 -7.85
N GLU A 147 -9.91 -3.20 -7.91
CA GLU A 147 -9.16 -3.01 -9.16
C GLU A 147 -9.57 -4.05 -10.22
N GLU A 148 -9.80 -5.31 -9.82
CA GLU A 148 -10.30 -6.35 -10.72
C GLU A 148 -11.70 -6.04 -11.29
N VAL A 149 -12.55 -5.32 -10.55
CA VAL A 149 -13.83 -4.81 -11.06
C VAL A 149 -13.60 -3.73 -12.13
N GLY A 150 -12.69 -2.80 -11.88
CA GLY A 150 -12.28 -1.77 -12.85
C GLY A 150 -11.73 -2.38 -14.15
N ASP A 151 -10.93 -3.43 -14.00
CA ASP A 151 -10.39 -4.24 -15.10
C ASP A 151 -11.43 -5.17 -15.77
N LYS A 152 -12.68 -5.21 -15.27
CA LYS A 152 -13.77 -6.08 -15.72
C LYS A 152 -13.45 -7.59 -15.59
N LYS A 153 -12.51 -7.95 -14.71
CA LYS A 153 -12.18 -9.33 -14.35
C LYS A 153 -13.13 -9.88 -13.28
N LEU A 154 -13.69 -8.99 -12.45
CA LEU A 154 -14.68 -9.30 -11.42
C LEU A 154 -15.95 -8.45 -11.63
N LYS A 155 -17.12 -8.99 -11.30
CA LYS A 155 -18.37 -8.21 -11.30
C LYS A 155 -18.53 -7.49 -9.97
N ILE A 156 -19.09 -6.28 -10.00
CA ILE A 156 -19.39 -5.51 -8.78
C ILE A 156 -20.23 -6.30 -7.78
N ASP A 157 -21.22 -7.08 -8.24
CA ASP A 157 -22.06 -7.91 -7.36
C ASP A 157 -21.26 -8.99 -6.62
N ASP A 158 -20.20 -9.53 -7.23
CA ASP A 158 -19.36 -10.54 -6.59
C ASP A 158 -18.39 -9.90 -5.58
N TRP A 159 -17.91 -8.70 -5.89
CA TRP A 159 -17.16 -7.87 -4.94
C TRP A 159 -18.02 -7.47 -3.74
N GLU A 160 -19.27 -7.05 -3.94
CA GLU A 160 -20.19 -6.71 -2.84
C GLU A 160 -20.51 -7.90 -1.93
N LYS A 161 -20.53 -9.13 -2.45
CA LYS A 161 -20.63 -10.34 -1.62
C LYS A 161 -19.41 -10.51 -0.71
N MET A 162 -18.22 -10.20 -1.21
CA MET A 162 -17.00 -10.22 -0.41
C MET A 162 -17.04 -9.15 0.68
N LEU A 163 -17.53 -7.94 0.36
CA LEU A 163 -17.73 -6.87 1.33
C LEU A 163 -18.73 -7.26 2.42
N ALA A 164 -19.86 -7.88 2.05
CA ALA A 164 -20.84 -8.39 3.01
C ALA A 164 -20.25 -9.47 3.94
N ALA A 165 -19.39 -10.35 3.41
CA ALA A 165 -18.67 -11.32 4.23
C ALA A 165 -17.69 -10.63 5.20
N HIS A 166 -16.95 -9.62 4.74
CA HIS A 166 -16.07 -8.82 5.59
C HIS A 166 -16.84 -8.18 6.75
N TRP A 167 -17.96 -7.51 6.48
CA TRP A 167 -18.79 -6.89 7.53
C TRP A 167 -19.31 -7.87 8.57
N ARG A 168 -19.65 -9.09 8.15
CA ARG A 168 -20.10 -10.14 9.07
C ARG A 168 -18.96 -10.63 9.96
N ASP A 169 -17.76 -10.79 9.38
CA ASP A 169 -16.62 -11.40 10.06
C ASP A 169 -15.81 -10.37 10.88
N PHE A 170 -15.86 -9.09 10.50
CA PHE A 170 -15.13 -7.96 11.10
C PHE A 170 -16.02 -6.71 11.28
N PRO A 171 -17.08 -6.79 12.10
CA PRO A 171 -18.08 -5.70 12.24
C PRO A 171 -17.52 -4.40 12.86
N ASP A 172 -16.36 -4.48 13.53
CA ASP A 172 -15.72 -3.39 14.26
C ASP A 172 -14.38 -2.96 13.63
N ALA A 173 -14.12 -3.36 12.38
CA ALA A 173 -12.92 -2.94 11.65
C ALA A 173 -12.92 -1.41 11.44
N GLY A 174 -11.79 -0.75 11.75
CA GLY A 174 -11.67 0.71 11.63
C GLY A 174 -11.83 1.23 10.20
N ASP A 175 -11.50 0.41 9.20
CA ASP A 175 -11.56 0.77 7.78
C ASP A 175 -12.95 0.57 7.15
N ASN A 176 -13.95 0.13 7.92
CA ASN A 176 -15.30 -0.13 7.40
C ASN A 176 -15.94 1.11 6.73
N ALA A 177 -15.68 2.31 7.26
CA ALA A 177 -16.17 3.55 6.64
C ALA A 177 -15.52 3.80 5.26
N SER A 178 -14.20 3.57 5.15
CA SER A 178 -13.46 3.69 3.89
C SER A 178 -13.94 2.66 2.86
N LEU A 179 -14.27 1.44 3.28
CA LEU A 179 -14.82 0.42 2.39
C LEU A 179 -16.21 0.79 1.86
N GLU A 180 -17.06 1.44 2.65
CA GLU A 180 -18.36 1.95 2.17
C GLU A 180 -18.21 3.15 1.24
N GLU A 181 -17.22 4.02 1.47
CA GLU A 181 -16.88 5.07 0.50
C GLU A 181 -16.44 4.46 -0.84
N LEU A 182 -15.59 3.43 -0.79
CA LEU A 182 -15.18 2.69 -1.98
C LEU A 182 -16.38 2.02 -2.67
N ARG A 183 -17.26 1.34 -1.91
CA ARG A 183 -18.50 0.73 -2.46
C ARG A 183 -19.36 1.76 -3.18
N LEU A 184 -19.49 2.96 -2.60
CA LEU A 184 -20.24 4.05 -3.22
C LEU A 184 -19.60 4.48 -4.54
N GLY A 185 -18.28 4.73 -4.54
CA GLY A 185 -17.55 5.10 -5.76
C GLY A 185 -17.67 4.05 -6.87
N MET A 186 -17.50 2.77 -6.52
CA MET A 186 -17.68 1.66 -7.45
C MET A 186 -19.13 1.56 -7.96
N THR A 187 -20.12 1.80 -7.11
CA THR A 187 -21.52 1.79 -7.51
C THR A 187 -21.84 2.96 -8.45
N GLU A 188 -21.26 4.14 -8.22
CA GLU A 188 -21.40 5.29 -9.12
C GLU A 188 -20.84 5.01 -10.51
N GLU A 189 -19.71 4.31 -10.60
CA GLU A 189 -19.05 4.00 -11.86
C GLU A 189 -19.69 2.81 -12.60
N PHE A 190 -19.88 1.68 -11.91
CA PHE A 190 -20.24 0.41 -12.56
C PHE A 190 -21.74 0.08 -12.46
N ALA A 191 -22.49 0.73 -11.56
CA ALA A 191 -23.92 0.48 -11.39
C ALA A 191 -24.72 1.75 -11.00
N PRO A 192 -24.65 2.85 -11.80
CA PRO A 192 -25.15 4.17 -11.41
C PRO A 192 -26.65 4.20 -11.05
N ALA A 193 -27.44 3.29 -11.59
CA ALA A 193 -28.86 3.15 -11.27
C ALA A 193 -29.12 2.73 -9.80
N ARG A 194 -28.13 2.13 -9.13
CA ARG A 194 -28.22 1.65 -7.74
C ARG A 194 -27.81 2.71 -6.71
N VAL A 195 -27.19 3.80 -7.12
CA VAL A 195 -26.57 4.80 -6.21
C VAL A 195 -27.59 5.42 -5.25
N GLU A 196 -28.76 5.84 -5.73
CA GLU A 196 -29.76 6.48 -4.87
C GLU A 196 -30.30 5.50 -3.81
N ALA A 197 -30.46 4.22 -4.18
CA ALA A 197 -30.88 3.18 -3.24
C ALA A 197 -29.77 2.92 -2.20
N LEU A 198 -28.52 2.80 -2.64
CA LEU A 198 -27.36 2.62 -1.77
C LEU A 198 -27.22 3.78 -0.77
N LEU A 199 -27.29 5.03 -1.24
CA LEU A 199 -27.22 6.19 -0.36
C LEU A 199 -28.35 6.20 0.67
N ALA A 200 -29.56 5.78 0.29
CA ALA A 200 -30.70 5.69 1.22
C ALA A 200 -30.55 4.57 2.25
N GLU A 201 -29.87 3.48 1.90
CA GLU A 201 -29.44 2.41 2.82
C GLU A 201 -28.38 2.94 3.80
N LEU A 202 -27.29 3.51 3.28
CA LEU A 202 -26.17 4.00 4.09
C LEU A 202 -26.56 5.15 5.02
N ALA A 203 -27.50 6.02 4.63
CA ALA A 203 -28.01 7.09 5.50
C ALA A 203 -28.71 6.57 6.78
N LYS A 204 -29.05 5.28 6.84
CA LYS A 204 -29.65 4.60 8.00
C LYS A 204 -28.65 3.68 8.73
N HIS A 205 -27.37 3.73 8.35
CA HIS A 205 -26.34 2.88 8.92
C HIS A 205 -26.15 3.17 10.42
N LYS A 206 -25.78 2.14 11.20
CA LYS A 206 -25.56 2.26 12.66
C LYS A 206 -24.35 3.14 13.01
N ASP A 207 -23.37 3.16 12.12
CA ASP A 207 -22.17 4.00 12.22
C ASP A 207 -22.50 5.41 11.74
N ALA A 208 -22.28 6.40 12.60
CA ALA A 208 -22.58 7.79 12.33
C ALA A 208 -21.75 8.36 11.17
N ALA A 209 -20.47 7.97 11.03
CA ALA A 209 -19.61 8.46 9.97
C ALA A 209 -20.11 8.01 8.59
N ILE A 210 -20.51 6.74 8.47
CA ILE A 210 -21.12 6.20 7.24
C ILE A 210 -22.46 6.88 6.94
N ALA A 211 -23.30 7.06 7.95
CA ALA A 211 -24.60 7.69 7.78
C ALA A 211 -24.50 9.16 7.35
N ASP A 212 -23.55 9.91 7.91
CA ASP A 212 -23.36 11.33 7.60
C ASP A 212 -22.72 11.52 6.23
N MET A 213 -21.70 10.72 5.88
CA MET A 213 -21.16 10.67 4.51
C MET A 213 -22.27 10.46 3.47
N ALA A 214 -23.17 9.50 3.69
CA ALA A 214 -24.25 9.21 2.77
C ALA A 214 -25.24 10.39 2.63
N LYS A 215 -25.61 11.04 3.74
CA LYS A 215 -26.49 12.22 3.72
C LYS A 215 -25.85 13.39 2.97
N GLU A 216 -24.55 13.65 3.19
CA GLU A 216 -23.81 14.71 2.50
C GLU A 216 -23.78 14.48 0.99
N LYS A 217 -23.48 13.25 0.56
CA LYS A 217 -23.50 12.87 -0.86
C LYS A 217 -24.91 13.02 -1.47
N GLN A 218 -25.97 12.64 -0.76
CA GLN A 218 -27.35 12.87 -1.22
C GLN A 218 -27.67 14.36 -1.39
N ILE A 219 -27.28 15.21 -0.44
CA ILE A 219 -27.49 16.66 -0.51
C ILE A 219 -26.75 17.24 -1.72
N ALA A 220 -25.48 16.87 -1.90
CA ALA A 220 -24.67 17.32 -3.03
C ALA A 220 -25.31 16.93 -4.38
N ARG A 221 -25.78 15.69 -4.51
CA ARG A 221 -26.45 15.20 -5.73
C ARG A 221 -27.75 15.94 -6.01
N LYS A 222 -28.60 16.17 -5.00
CA LYS A 222 -29.83 16.98 -5.15
C LYS A 222 -29.53 18.41 -5.55
N ALA A 223 -28.48 19.02 -5.01
CA ALA A 223 -28.04 20.36 -5.40
C ALA A 223 -27.60 20.42 -6.87
N MET A 224 -26.85 19.42 -7.35
CA MET A 224 -26.42 19.32 -8.75
C MET A 224 -27.58 19.03 -9.73
N ALA A 225 -28.60 18.30 -9.28
CA ALA A 225 -29.80 18.04 -10.08
C ALA A 225 -30.73 19.27 -10.20
N SER A 226 -30.60 20.26 -9.32
CA SER A 226 -31.48 21.42 -9.29
C SER A 226 -31.31 22.33 -10.52
N PRO A 227 -32.42 22.74 -11.19
CA PRO A 227 -32.37 23.61 -12.38
C PRO A 227 -31.68 24.96 -12.15
N THR A 228 -31.67 25.45 -10.90
CA THR A 228 -31.05 26.73 -10.54
C THR A 228 -29.53 26.71 -10.67
N TRP A 229 -28.89 25.56 -10.48
CA TRP A 229 -27.44 25.42 -10.66
C TRP A 229 -27.04 25.53 -12.14
N ARG A 230 -27.83 24.91 -13.04
CA ARG A 230 -27.60 24.97 -14.50
C ARG A 230 -27.74 26.39 -15.09
N ARG A 231 -28.47 27.30 -14.44
CA ARG A 231 -28.60 28.70 -14.90
C ARG A 231 -27.41 29.58 -14.54
N ARG A 232 -26.69 29.29 -13.45
CA ARG A 232 -25.54 30.10 -13.00
C ARG A 232 -24.24 29.80 -13.76
N SER A 233 -24.10 28.60 -14.32
CA SER A 233 -22.88 28.15 -15.01
C SER A 233 -22.84 28.46 -16.51
N ARG A 234 -23.89 29.05 -17.11
CA ARG A 234 -23.80 29.55 -18.49
C ARG A 234 -22.98 30.84 -18.51
N PRO A 235 -21.82 30.89 -19.20
CA PRO A 235 -21.11 32.14 -19.42
C PRO A 235 -22.08 33.11 -20.08
N ARG A 236 -22.31 34.28 -19.47
CA ARG A 236 -23.01 35.37 -20.15
C ARG A 236 -22.15 35.69 -21.38
N ALA A 237 -22.57 35.23 -22.56
CA ALA A 237 -21.97 35.62 -23.81
C ALA A 237 -21.97 37.16 -23.85
N ARG A 238 -20.79 37.76 -23.64
CA ARG A 238 -20.59 39.19 -23.85
C ARG A 238 -20.88 39.41 -25.32
N ARG A 239 -22.05 39.97 -25.64
CA ARG A 239 -22.34 40.50 -26.96
C ARG A 239 -21.33 41.62 -27.20
N TRP A 240 -20.28 41.32 -27.95
CA TRP A 240 -19.47 42.32 -28.62
C TRP A 240 -20.38 42.95 -29.68
N ARG A 241 -20.86 44.18 -29.42
CA ARG A 241 -21.46 45.01 -30.46
C ARG A 241 -20.32 45.78 -31.10
N SER A 242 -20.16 45.57 -32.40
CA SER A 242 -19.36 46.38 -33.33
C SER A 242 -20.00 47.73 -33.56
#